data_AF-A0A7K9DYC6-F1
#
_entry.id   AF-A0A7K9DYC6-F1
#
_cell.length_a   1.000
_cell.length_b   1.000
_cell.length_c   1.000
_cell.angle_alpha   90.00
_cell.angle_beta   90.00
_cell.angle_gamma   90.00
#
_symmetry.space_group_name_H-M   'P 1'
#
loop_
_entity.id
_entity.type
_entity.pdbx_description
1 polymer ?
#
loop_
_entity_poly.entity_id
_entity_poly.type
_entity_poly.pdbx_seq_one_letter_code
_entity_poly.pdbx_strand_id
1 'polypeptide(L)' 'EDIRCKCICPPYRNISGHIYNKNVSQKDCNCLHVVEPMPVPGNDVEAYCLLCECKYEERSTTTIKVTVALLPLA' A
#
# COMPACT_ATOMS: atom_id res chain seq x y z
N GLU A 1 -10.44 11.03 -4.42
CA GLU A 1 -9.73 10.12 -3.50
C GLU A 1 -9.04 9.06 -4.33
N ASP A 2 -7.82 9.33 -4.79
CA ASP A 2 -6.93 8.30 -5.34
C ASP A 2 -6.27 7.58 -4.16
N ILE A 3 -7.11 6.92 -3.37
CA ILE A 3 -6.69 6.07 -2.27
C ILE A 3 -6.16 4.80 -2.89
N ARG A 4 -4.86 4.56 -2.78
CA ARG A 4 -4.24 3.32 -3.27
C ARG A 4 -3.23 2.83 -2.25
N CYS A 5 -3.55 1.72 -1.59
CA CYS A 5 -2.56 1.01 -0.81
C CYS A 5 -1.59 0.32 -1.76
N LYS A 6 -0.30 0.58 -1.57
CA LYS A 6 0.78 -0.05 -2.31
C LYS A 6 1.60 -0.91 -1.36
N CYS A 7 1.68 -2.21 -1.64
CA CYS A 7 2.54 -3.14 -0.92
C CYS A 7 3.68 -3.61 -1.83
N ILE A 8 4.91 -3.50 -1.37
CA ILE A 8 6.10 -4.00 -2.05
C ILE A 8 6.59 -5.21 -1.25
N CYS A 9 6.54 -6.39 -1.87
CA CYS A 9 7.05 -7.62 -1.28
C CYS A 9 8.32 -8.05 -2.02
N PRO A 10 9.48 -8.11 -1.36
CA PRO A 10 10.71 -8.59 -1.98
C PRO A 10 10.62 -10.09 -2.33
N PRO A 11 11.54 -10.61 -3.16
CA PRO A 11 11.59 -12.04 -3.44
C PRO A 11 11.75 -12.85 -2.15
N TYR A 12 11.02 -13.96 -2.06
CA TYR A 12 11.02 -14.86 -0.91
C TYR A 12 11.20 -16.30 -1.38
N ARG A 13 12.31 -16.94 -0.99
CA ARG A 13 12.69 -18.28 -1.44
C ARG A 13 12.72 -18.39 -2.97
N ASN A 14 11.75 -19.10 -3.55
CA ASN A 14 11.61 -19.34 -4.99
C ASN A 14 10.53 -18.45 -5.64
N ILE A 15 10.03 -17.45 -4.92
CA ILE A 15 9.01 -16.51 -5.37
C ILE A 15 9.70 -15.19 -5.68
N SER A 16 9.45 -14.65 -6.87
CA SER A 16 9.95 -13.34 -7.28
C SER A 16 9.32 -12.21 -6.46
N GLY A 17 9.97 -11.05 -6.42
CA GLY A 17 9.38 -9.87 -5.79
C GLY A 17 8.13 -9.40 -6.55
N HIS A 18 7.12 -8.94 -5.81
CA HIS A 18 5.84 -8.48 -6.36
C HIS A 18 5.44 -7.14 -5.77
N ILE A 19 4.81 -6.30 -6.59
CA ILE A 19 4.24 -5.02 -6.17
C ILE A 19 2.72 -5.13 -6.30
N TYR A 20 2.04 -5.07 -5.18
CA TYR A 20 0.58 -5.13 -5.09
C TYR A 20 0.02 -3.73 -4.92
N ASN A 21 -1.07 -3.44 -5.60
CA ASN A 21 -1.77 -2.18 -5.45
C ASN A 21 -3.27 -2.44 -5.36
N LYS A 22 -3.90 -2.03 -4.26
CA LYS A 22 -5.33 -2.28 -4.00
C LYS A 22 -5.96 -1.04 -3.38
N ASN A 23 -7.21 -0.76 -3.76
CA ASN A 23 -7.97 0.33 -3.17
C ASN A 23 -8.71 -0.22 -1.96
N VAL A 24 -8.06 -0.13 -0.80
CA VAL A 24 -8.59 -0.57 0.50
C VAL A 24 -8.60 0.61 1.46
N SER A 25 -9.26 0.47 2.62
CA SER A 25 -9.20 1.49 3.65
C SER A 25 -7.78 1.61 4.23
N GLN A 26 -7.46 2.71 4.93
CA GLN A 26 -6.18 2.87 5.62
C GLN A 26 -5.90 1.71 6.60
N LYS A 27 -6.94 1.22 7.28
CA LYS A 27 -6.83 0.12 8.27
C LYS A 27 -6.54 -1.22 7.61
N ASP A 28 -7.03 -1.40 6.40
CA ASP A 28 -6.89 -2.63 5.62
C ASP A 28 -5.65 -2.59 4.69
N CYS A 29 -4.87 -1.51 4.73
CA CYS A 29 -3.64 -1.38 3.96
C CYS A 29 -2.48 -2.16 4.62
N ASN A 30 -2.60 -3.49 4.60
CA ASN A 30 -1.61 -4.41 5.14
C ASN A 30 -1.46 -5.62 4.21
N CYS A 31 -0.36 -6.36 4.40
CA CYS A 31 -0.01 -7.48 3.55
C CYS A 31 -1.14 -8.54 3.46
N LEU A 32 -1.76 -8.89 4.59
CA LEU A 32 -2.80 -9.93 4.64
C LEU A 32 -4.05 -9.57 3.82
N HIS A 33 -4.42 -8.29 3.74
CA HIS A 33 -5.61 -7.84 3.01
C HIS A 33 -5.33 -7.47 1.54
N VAL A 34 -4.10 -7.07 1.24
CA VAL A 34 -3.70 -6.58 -0.09
C VAL A 34 -3.12 -7.69 -0.95
N VAL A 35 -2.36 -8.61 -0.37
CA VAL A 35 -1.75 -9.76 -1.07
C VAL A 35 -2.73 -10.93 -1.05
N GLU A 36 -3.67 -10.92 -2.00
CA GLU A 36 -4.65 -12.01 -2.15
C GLU A 36 -4.78 -12.40 -3.63
N PRO A 37 -4.66 -13.70 -3.98
CA PRO A 37 -4.31 -14.82 -3.11
C PRO A 37 -2.82 -14.82 -2.69
N MET A 38 -2.52 -15.41 -1.53
CA MET A 38 -1.15 -15.50 -1.02
C MET A 38 -0.28 -16.43 -1.87
N PRO A 39 0.95 -16.02 -2.25
CA PRO A 39 1.83 -16.83 -3.10
C PRO A 39 2.60 -17.92 -2.31
N VAL A 40 2.46 -17.94 -0.99
CA VAL A 40 3.15 -18.85 -0.06
C VAL A 40 2.16 -19.77 0.65
N PRO A 41 2.59 -20.97 1.08
CA PRO A 41 1.76 -21.82 1.96
C PRO A 41 1.48 -21.13 3.29
N GLY A 42 0.36 -21.47 3.93
CA GLY A 42 -0.14 -20.82 5.16
C GLY A 42 0.90 -20.64 6.27
N ASN A 43 1.80 -21.61 6.46
CA ASN A 43 2.86 -21.53 7.46
C ASN A 43 3.90 -20.44 7.19
N ASP A 44 4.10 -20.04 5.93
CA ASP A 44 5.09 -19.04 5.51
C ASP A 44 4.47 -17.65 5.32
N VAL A 45 3.15 -17.50 5.52
CA VAL A 45 2.41 -16.23 5.35
C VAL A 45 2.96 -15.13 6.24
N GLU A 46 3.18 -15.41 7.52
CA GLU A 46 3.65 -14.41 8.48
C GLU A 46 5.08 -13.96 8.15
N ALA A 47 5.97 -14.92 7.87
CA ALA A 47 7.34 -14.65 7.45
C ALA A 47 7.41 -13.86 6.13
N TYR A 48 6.53 -14.16 5.18
CA TYR A 48 6.44 -13.42 3.92
C TYR A 48 5.95 -11.98 4.15
N CYS A 49 4.88 -11.80 4.93
CA CYS A 49 4.31 -10.49 5.20
C CYS A 49 5.23 -9.58 6.02
N LEU A 50 6.06 -10.13 6.91
CA LEU A 50 7.08 -9.37 7.64
C LEU A 50 8.11 -8.71 6.74
N LEU A 51 8.30 -9.21 5.51
CA LEU A 51 9.21 -8.65 4.53
C LEU A 51 8.54 -7.61 3.62
N CYS A 52 7.21 -7.55 3.60
CA CYS A 52 6.47 -6.65 2.74
C CYS A 52 6.37 -5.24 3.35
N GLU A 53 6.59 -4.22 2.54
CA GLU A 53 6.36 -2.82 2.90
C GLU A 53 5.05 -2.32 2.30
N CYS A 54 4.03 -2.13 3.13
CA CYS A 54 2.74 -1.56 2.73
C CYS A 54 2.65 -0.08 3.11
N LYS A 55 2.36 0.76 2.12
CA LYS A 55 2.18 2.20 2.29
C LYS A 55 0.82 2.62 1.75
N TYR A 56 0.05 3.28 2.61
CA TYR A 56 -1.19 3.92 2.23
C TYR A 56 -0.90 5.33 1.72
N GLU A 57 -1.15 5.59 0.45
CA GLU A 57 -1.14 6.96 -0.08
C GLU A 57 -2.53 7.56 0.03
N GLU A 58 -2.73 8.40 1.05
CA GLU A 58 -3.79 9.40 1.00
C GLU A 58 -3.28 10.50 0.09
N ARG A 59 -3.76 10.52 -1.15
CA ARG A 59 -3.69 11.73 -1.96
C ARG A 59 -4.50 12.81 -1.22
N SER A 60 -3.87 13.51 -0.28
CA SER A 60 -4.41 14.67 0.41
C SER A 60 -4.56 15.81 -0.58
N THR A 61 -5.59 15.72 -1.44
CA THR A 61 -6.03 16.86 -2.26
C THR A 61 -6.47 18.04 -1.39
N THR A 62 -6.70 17.81 -0.10
CA THR A 62 -6.98 18.81 0.92
C THR A 62 -5.84 19.82 1.08
N THR A 63 -4.57 19.38 1.15
CA THR A 63 -3.43 20.30 1.33
C THR A 63 -3.13 21.09 0.05
N ILE A 64 -3.28 20.46 -1.12
CA ILE A 64 -3.06 21.13 -2.42
C ILE A 64 -4.18 22.16 -2.69
N LYS A 65 -5.44 21.83 -2.37
CA LYS A 65 -6.56 22.79 -2.50
C LYS A 65 -6.44 23.95 -1.50
N VAL A 66 -6.04 23.69 -0.26
CA VAL A 66 -5.88 24.73 0.76
C VAL A 66 -4.72 25.68 0.40
N THR A 67 -3.58 25.16 -0.05
CA THR A 67 -2.46 26.00 -0.52
C THR A 67 -2.80 26.82 -1.76
N VAL A 68 -3.50 26.24 -2.75
CA VAL A 68 -3.96 26.96 -3.95
C VAL A 68 -5.04 28.01 -3.62
N ALA A 69 -5.94 27.73 -2.67
CA ALA A 69 -6.98 28.67 -2.23
C ALA A 69 -6.47 29.75 -1.26
N LEU A 70 -5.32 29.55 -0.59
CA LEU A 70 -4.64 30.54 0.26
C LEU A 70 -3.56 31.35 -0.48
N LEU A 71 -3.22 30.99 -1.72
CA LEU A 71 -2.37 31.76 -2.63
C LEU A 71 -3.11 32.72 -3.60
N PRO A 72 -4.30 33.31 -3.33
CA PRO A 72 -4.91 34.25 -4.27
C PRO A 72 -4.44 35.70 -4.10
N LEU A 73 -3.36 35.99 -3.36
CA LEU A 73 -2.88 37.37 -3.17
C LEU A 73 -1.34 37.44 -3.09
N ALA A 74 -0.69 37.53 -4.25
CA ALA A 74 0.65 38.09 -4.42
C ALA A 74 0.63 39.01 -5.65
#